data_AF-A0A970YD24-F1
#
_entry.id   AF-A0A970YD24-F1
#
_cell.length_a   1.000
_cell.length_b   1.000
_cell.length_c   1.000
_cell.angle_alpha   90.00
_cell.angle_beta   90.00
_cell.angle_gamma   90.00
#
_symmetry.space_group_name_H-M   'P 1'
#
loop_
_entity.id
_entity.type
_entity.pdbx_description
1 polymer ?
#
loop_
_entity_poly.entity_id
_entity_poly.type
_entity_poly.pdbx_seq_one_letter_code
_entity_poly.pdbx_strand_id
1 'polypeptide(L)'
;YNIGDIHVFYLPVYQTAAVLAGVAVAGWGSSSHTRSAIAGLVLLALAVSAVVRAPAARESALASIPHAPEGLWQSAFAVAPQDAIVLSNDRNEIVPMWYHQYAESQRPDLLGLFPLISTEPEYSHIGALATDALQTGRPVCLVKEMPGLEVGFQPAPSAPPLQCLAGLWTAPEPQREQRLADDVLLLGYDAPAEPLTAGETFLVSLYWQAVAPLAAPYSTYVHVLDGDGAPVWTGSDHRPGGDYLPAPLWLPGQVIRDEHVLTVPADAAPGEYRLLVGMYEYPSLMGHGDAIVLGSVEVAPAGR
;
A
#
# COMPACT_ATOMS: atom_id res chain seq x y z
N TYR A 1 4.57 2.92 -5.98
CA TYR A 1 3.27 2.84 -6.65
C TYR A 1 3.51 2.96 -8.15
N ASN A 2 3.56 1.85 -8.87
CA ASN A 2 3.80 1.88 -10.32
C ASN A 2 2.49 1.59 -11.02
N ILE A 3 1.78 2.65 -11.46
CA ILE A 3 0.73 2.49 -12.45
C ILE A 3 1.44 2.13 -13.76
N GLY A 4 1.07 1.01 -14.36
CA GLY A 4 1.69 0.50 -15.59
C GLY A 4 1.40 1.43 -16.76
N ASP A 5 2.24 2.44 -16.94
CA ASP A 5 2.17 3.35 -18.07
C ASP A 5 2.86 2.73 -19.30
N ILE A 6 2.28 2.99 -20.47
CA ILE A 6 2.69 2.47 -21.79
C ILE A 6 4.14 2.88 -22.13
N HIS A 7 4.65 3.95 -21.52
CA HIS A 7 6.01 4.44 -21.67
C HIS A 7 7.08 3.45 -21.17
N VAL A 8 6.75 2.59 -20.20
CA VAL A 8 7.71 1.67 -19.58
C VAL A 8 8.03 0.46 -20.47
N PHE A 9 7.12 0.06 -21.35
CA PHE A 9 7.24 -1.23 -22.06
C PHE A 9 7.64 -1.13 -23.55
N TYR A 10 7.32 -0.04 -24.25
CA TYR A 10 7.32 -0.06 -25.72
C TYR A 10 8.38 0.82 -26.39
N LEU A 11 8.72 1.98 -25.82
CA LEU A 11 9.71 2.88 -26.42
C LEU A 11 11.11 2.25 -26.58
N PRO A 12 11.63 1.45 -25.62
CA PRO A 12 12.99 0.92 -25.71
C PRO A 12 13.19 -0.08 -26.86
N VAL A 13 12.23 -0.97 -27.12
CA VAL A 13 12.40 -2.08 -28.07
C VAL A 13 12.53 -1.59 -29.51
N TYR A 14 11.66 -0.66 -29.93
CA TYR A 14 11.72 -0.09 -31.28
C TYR A 14 12.93 0.84 -31.47
N GLN A 15 13.35 1.55 -30.42
CA GLN A 15 14.58 2.35 -30.46
C GLN A 15 15.82 1.46 -30.59
N THR A 16 15.92 0.37 -29.83
CA THR A 16 17.01 -0.60 -29.96
C THR A 16 17.03 -1.22 -31.36
N ALA A 17 15.87 -1.62 -31.90
CA ALA A 17 15.78 -2.17 -33.25
C ALA A 17 16.21 -1.15 -34.34
N ALA A 18 15.81 0.12 -34.20
CA ALA A 18 16.19 1.19 -35.12
C ALA A 18 17.70 1.49 -35.08
N VAL A 19 18.30 1.51 -33.89
CA VAL A 19 19.76 1.70 -33.74
C VAL A 19 20.52 0.53 -34.37
N LEU A 20 20.11 -0.72 -34.09
CA LEU A 20 20.74 -1.91 -34.67
C LEU A 20 20.64 -1.94 -36.20
N ALA A 21 19.48 -1.57 -36.76
CA ALA A 21 19.30 -1.44 -38.21
C ALA A 21 20.17 -0.33 -38.81
N GLY A 22 20.27 0.82 -38.14
CA GLY A 22 21.11 1.94 -38.57
C GLY A 22 22.60 1.57 -38.60
N VAL A 23 23.10 0.90 -37.56
CA VAL A 23 24.49 0.41 -37.51
C VAL A 23 24.75 -0.65 -38.58
N ALA A 24 23.80 -1.55 -38.84
CA ALA A 24 23.92 -2.56 -39.89
C ALA A 24 24.06 -1.93 -41.29
N VAL A 25 23.22 -0.93 -41.61
CA VAL A 25 23.26 -0.23 -42.90
C VAL A 25 24.56 0.57 -43.06
N ALA A 26 24.99 1.28 -42.01
CA ALA A 26 26.24 2.05 -42.03
C ALA A 26 27.47 1.13 -42.23
N GLY A 27 27.50 -0.03 -41.56
CA GLY A 27 28.58 -1.01 -41.69
C GLY A 27 28.69 -1.66 -43.06
N TRP A 28 27.60 -1.73 -43.83
CA TRP A 28 27.61 -2.19 -45.22
C TRP A 28 28.09 -1.14 -46.21
N GLY A 29 27.73 0.13 -46.00
CA GLY A 29 28.12 1.23 -46.90
C GLY A 29 29.63 1.52 -46.92
N SER A 30 30.39 1.08 -45.90
CA SER A 30 31.79 1.45 -45.70
C SER A 30 32.81 0.32 -45.90
N SER A 31 32.42 -0.86 -46.41
CA SER A 31 33.17 -2.11 -46.20
C SER A 31 33.63 -2.81 -47.48
N SER A 32 34.94 -3.01 -47.64
CA SER A 32 35.57 -3.88 -48.67
C SER A 32 35.93 -5.29 -48.16
N HIS A 33 35.59 -5.65 -46.91
CA HIS A 33 36.00 -6.90 -46.27
C HIS A 33 34.81 -7.76 -45.83
N THR A 34 34.93 -9.09 -46.01
CA THR A 34 33.85 -10.07 -45.76
C THR A 34 33.38 -10.12 -44.29
N ARG A 35 34.22 -9.75 -43.33
CA ARG A 35 33.90 -9.80 -41.88
C ARG A 35 32.90 -8.71 -41.46
N SER A 36 32.97 -7.51 -42.03
CA SER A 36 32.02 -6.41 -41.75
C SER A 36 30.65 -6.67 -42.36
N ALA A 37 30.59 -7.33 -43.51
CA ALA A 37 29.32 -7.77 -44.12
C ALA A 37 28.58 -8.79 -43.24
N ILE A 38 29.31 -9.75 -42.65
CA ILE A 38 28.75 -10.75 -41.71
C ILE A 38 28.25 -10.09 -40.43
N ALA A 39 29.01 -9.13 -39.86
CA ALA A 39 28.57 -8.39 -38.68
C ALA A 39 27.29 -7.57 -38.93
N GLY A 40 27.17 -6.93 -40.10
CA GLY A 40 25.95 -6.23 -40.50
C GLY A 40 24.74 -7.16 -40.64
N LEU A 41 24.92 -8.36 -41.21
CA LEU A 41 23.87 -9.39 -41.30
C LEU A 41 23.39 -9.86 -39.93
N VAL A 42 24.31 -10.05 -38.98
CA VAL A 42 23.96 -10.46 -37.60
C VAL A 42 23.18 -9.35 -36.90
N LEU A 43 23.60 -8.09 -37.01
CA LEU A 43 22.89 -6.95 -36.41
C LEU A 43 21.50 -6.75 -37.03
N LEU A 44 21.36 -6.91 -38.34
CA LEU A 44 20.06 -6.87 -39.02
C LEU A 44 19.17 -8.04 -38.58
N ALA A 45 19.71 -9.25 -38.47
CA ALA A 45 18.96 -10.41 -37.98
C ALA A 45 18.50 -10.23 -36.53
N LEU A 46 19.32 -9.62 -35.68
CA LEU A 46 18.93 -9.25 -34.31
C LEU A 46 17.84 -8.17 -34.28
N ALA A 47 17.93 -7.15 -35.14
CA ALA A 47 16.89 -6.13 -35.27
C ALA A 47 15.55 -6.73 -35.74
N VAL A 48 15.58 -7.59 -36.76
CA VAL A 48 14.39 -8.31 -37.26
C VAL A 48 13.83 -9.23 -36.18
N SER A 49 14.68 -9.99 -35.48
CA SER A 49 14.25 -10.86 -34.37
C SER A 49 13.58 -10.07 -33.24
N ALA A 50 14.12 -8.91 -32.88
CA ALA A 50 13.52 -8.03 -31.88
C ALA A 50 12.12 -7.54 -32.32
N VAL A 51 11.97 -7.14 -33.59
CA VAL A 51 10.67 -6.71 -34.15
C VAL A 51 9.68 -7.86 -34.25
N VAL A 52 10.11 -9.06 -34.66
CA VAL A 52 9.25 -10.26 -34.80
C VAL A 52 8.80 -10.78 -33.45
N ARG A 53 9.63 -10.63 -32.39
CA ARG A 53 9.28 -11.04 -31.03
C ARG A 53 8.47 -9.98 -30.27
N ALA A 54 8.47 -8.73 -30.72
CA ALA A 54 7.74 -7.65 -30.07
C ALA A 54 6.23 -7.91 -29.90
N PRO A 55 5.50 -8.53 -30.86
CA PRO A 55 4.09 -8.88 -30.68
C PRO A 55 3.85 -9.93 -29.60
N ALA A 56 4.68 -10.98 -29.51
CA ALA A 56 4.54 -12.02 -28.49
C ALA A 56 4.93 -11.51 -27.09
N ALA A 57 5.97 -10.67 -27.03
CA ALA A 57 6.32 -9.93 -25.82
C ALA A 57 5.21 -8.94 -25.42
N ARG A 58 4.54 -8.32 -26.39
CA ARG A 58 3.36 -7.46 -26.19
C ARG A 58 2.17 -8.23 -25.65
N GLU A 59 1.81 -9.38 -26.22
CA GLU A 59 0.72 -10.20 -25.70
C GLU A 59 1.00 -10.69 -24.29
N SER A 60 2.24 -11.12 -24.02
CA SER A 60 2.67 -11.54 -22.68
C SER A 60 2.64 -10.37 -21.69
N ALA A 61 3.08 -9.18 -22.09
CA ALA A 61 3.06 -7.98 -21.27
C ALA A 61 1.62 -7.49 -21.01
N LEU A 62 0.77 -7.44 -22.05
CA LEU A 62 -0.65 -7.09 -21.93
C LEU A 62 -1.41 -8.08 -21.06
N ALA A 63 -1.16 -9.38 -21.20
CA ALA A 63 -1.76 -10.42 -20.36
C ALA A 63 -1.31 -10.33 -18.89
N SER A 64 -0.17 -9.69 -18.63
CA SER A 64 0.30 -9.43 -17.26
C SER A 64 -0.23 -8.14 -16.66
N ILE A 65 -0.93 -7.29 -17.43
CA ILE A 65 -1.56 -6.08 -16.91
C ILE A 65 -2.81 -6.50 -16.12
N PRO A 66 -2.90 -6.16 -14.82
CA PRO A 66 -4.12 -6.38 -14.07
C PRO A 66 -5.29 -5.64 -14.73
N HIS A 67 -6.40 -6.36 -14.92
CA HIS A 67 -7.64 -5.82 -15.45
C HIS A 67 -8.78 -6.15 -14.48
N ALA A 68 -9.84 -5.34 -14.50
CA ALA A 68 -11.07 -5.68 -13.79
C ALA A 68 -11.51 -7.12 -14.17
N PRO A 69 -11.81 -7.98 -13.17
CA PRO A 69 -12.41 -9.27 -13.45
C PRO A 69 -13.68 -9.13 -14.28
N GLU A 70 -13.93 -10.10 -15.15
CA GLU A 70 -15.21 -10.19 -15.86
C GLU A 70 -16.35 -10.25 -14.83
N GLY A 71 -17.39 -9.43 -15.02
CA GLY A 71 -18.52 -9.37 -14.07
C GLY A 71 -18.34 -8.42 -12.88
N LEU A 72 -17.15 -7.80 -12.70
CA LEU A 72 -16.88 -6.91 -11.56
C LEU A 72 -17.94 -5.81 -11.45
N TRP A 73 -18.17 -5.05 -12.51
CA TRP A 73 -19.07 -3.89 -12.45
C TRP A 73 -20.54 -4.27 -12.35
N GLN A 74 -20.96 -5.41 -12.90
CA GLN A 74 -22.31 -5.93 -12.68
C GLN A 74 -22.57 -6.19 -11.20
N SER A 75 -21.63 -6.83 -10.51
CA SER A 75 -21.74 -7.10 -9.07
C SER A 75 -21.59 -5.82 -8.22
N ALA A 76 -20.63 -4.95 -8.54
CA ALA A 76 -20.43 -3.69 -7.85
C ALA A 76 -21.65 -2.77 -7.97
N PHE A 77 -22.25 -2.65 -9.16
CA PHE A 77 -23.46 -1.84 -9.37
C PHE A 77 -24.68 -2.33 -8.62
N ALA A 78 -24.77 -3.64 -8.34
CA ALA A 78 -25.86 -4.20 -7.56
C ALA A 78 -25.81 -3.80 -6.08
N VAL A 79 -24.60 -3.52 -5.55
CA VAL A 79 -24.38 -3.26 -4.12
C VAL A 79 -23.93 -1.83 -3.80
N ALA A 80 -23.47 -1.06 -4.80
CA ALA A 80 -22.96 0.29 -4.59
C ALA A 80 -24.07 1.23 -4.06
N PRO A 81 -23.80 1.99 -2.97
CA PRO A 81 -24.72 3.02 -2.50
C PRO A 81 -25.05 4.04 -3.59
N GLN A 82 -26.19 4.70 -3.47
CA GLN A 82 -26.59 5.77 -4.38
C GLN A 82 -25.59 6.93 -4.30
N ASP A 83 -25.26 7.53 -5.45
CA ASP A 83 -24.36 8.68 -5.57
C ASP A 83 -22.96 8.42 -4.96
N ALA A 84 -22.52 7.17 -4.84
CA ALA A 84 -21.22 6.86 -4.25
C ALA A 84 -20.03 7.28 -5.12
N ILE A 85 -18.90 7.60 -4.47
CA ILE A 85 -17.59 7.69 -5.09
C ILE A 85 -16.92 6.31 -4.96
N VAL A 86 -16.56 5.71 -6.09
CA VAL A 86 -15.88 4.41 -6.15
C VAL A 86 -14.41 4.63 -6.50
N LEU A 87 -13.52 4.18 -5.61
CA LEU A 87 -12.08 4.36 -5.71
C LEU A 87 -11.40 3.07 -6.12
N SER A 88 -10.35 3.20 -6.93
CA SER A 88 -9.41 2.12 -7.22
C SER A 88 -7.98 2.65 -7.21
N ASN A 89 -7.03 1.77 -6.90
CA ASN A 89 -5.62 2.04 -7.12
C ASN A 89 -5.17 1.82 -8.59
N ASP A 90 -6.05 1.33 -9.45
CA ASP A 90 -5.75 1.00 -10.85
C ASP A 90 -6.79 1.61 -11.80
N ARG A 91 -6.29 2.39 -12.77
CA ARG A 91 -7.08 2.95 -13.87
C ARG A 91 -7.87 1.86 -14.61
N ASN A 92 -7.28 0.70 -14.83
CA ASN A 92 -7.90 -0.37 -15.63
C ASN A 92 -9.12 -1.00 -14.94
N GLU A 93 -9.29 -0.77 -13.64
CA GLU A 93 -10.49 -1.20 -12.92
C GLU A 93 -11.64 -0.21 -13.10
N ILE A 94 -11.34 1.10 -13.18
CA ILE A 94 -12.36 2.16 -13.33
C ILE A 94 -12.82 2.35 -14.78
N VAL A 95 -11.92 2.21 -15.77
CA VAL A 95 -12.27 2.46 -17.18
C VAL A 95 -13.49 1.63 -17.67
N PRO A 96 -13.63 0.33 -17.34
CA PRO A 96 -14.83 -0.43 -17.71
C PRO A 96 -16.13 0.11 -17.08
N MET A 97 -16.07 0.72 -15.88
CA MET A 97 -17.23 1.38 -15.28
C MET A 97 -17.77 2.48 -16.18
N TRP A 98 -16.88 3.33 -16.68
CA TRP A 98 -17.24 4.44 -17.55
C TRP A 98 -17.85 3.96 -18.86
N TYR A 99 -17.40 2.81 -19.39
CA TYR A 99 -18.07 2.19 -20.54
C TYR A 99 -19.53 1.86 -20.22
N HIS A 100 -19.82 1.17 -19.10
CA HIS A 100 -21.20 0.88 -18.71
C HIS A 100 -22.04 2.14 -18.46
N GLN A 101 -21.43 3.20 -17.92
CA GLN A 101 -22.12 4.47 -17.69
C GLN A 101 -22.44 5.20 -19.01
N TYR A 102 -21.46 5.37 -19.90
CA TYR A 102 -21.63 6.19 -21.10
C TYR A 102 -22.26 5.44 -22.28
N ALA A 103 -21.97 4.15 -22.44
CA ALA A 103 -22.50 3.34 -23.54
C ALA A 103 -23.82 2.66 -23.18
N GLU A 104 -23.97 2.21 -21.93
CA GLU A 104 -25.13 1.41 -21.49
C GLU A 104 -26.05 2.16 -20.52
N SER A 105 -25.72 3.41 -20.16
CA SER A 105 -26.51 4.24 -19.23
C SER A 105 -26.73 3.58 -17.85
N GLN A 106 -25.83 2.70 -17.41
CA GLN A 106 -25.91 2.05 -16.10
C GLN A 106 -25.25 2.89 -15.01
N ARG A 107 -25.92 3.04 -13.87
CA ARG A 107 -25.40 3.74 -12.68
C ARG A 107 -24.67 5.07 -12.97
N PRO A 108 -25.30 6.02 -13.70
CA PRO A 108 -24.69 7.32 -13.98
C PRO A 108 -24.50 8.19 -12.72
N ASP A 109 -25.06 7.77 -11.58
CA ASP A 109 -24.91 8.39 -10.27
C ASP A 109 -23.53 8.18 -9.63
N LEU A 110 -22.84 7.09 -10.01
CA LEU A 110 -21.55 6.75 -9.44
C LEU A 110 -20.41 7.59 -10.01
N LEU A 111 -19.46 7.99 -9.17
CA LEU A 111 -18.23 8.65 -9.61
C LEU A 111 -17.04 7.73 -9.37
N GLY A 112 -16.39 7.27 -10.44
CA GLY A 112 -15.20 6.43 -10.36
C GLY A 112 -13.93 7.26 -10.41
N LEU A 113 -13.04 7.11 -9.43
CA LEU A 113 -11.77 7.83 -9.35
C LEU A 113 -10.60 6.86 -9.10
N PHE A 114 -9.42 7.27 -9.55
CA PHE A 114 -8.15 6.58 -9.29
C PHE A 114 -7.03 7.63 -9.19
N PRO A 115 -5.91 7.33 -8.48
CA PRO A 115 -4.79 8.26 -8.38
C PRO A 115 -4.14 8.60 -9.72
N LEU A 116 -3.48 9.74 -9.78
CA LEU A 116 -2.79 10.30 -10.96
C LEU A 116 -3.71 10.61 -12.15
N ILE A 117 -5.03 10.66 -11.94
CA ILE A 117 -5.98 11.16 -12.93
C ILE A 117 -5.82 12.67 -13.17
N SER A 118 -5.30 13.39 -12.17
CA SER A 118 -4.91 14.80 -12.20
C SER A 118 -3.56 14.98 -11.50
N THR A 119 -2.90 16.12 -11.73
CA THR A 119 -1.63 16.48 -11.10
C THR A 119 -1.80 17.14 -9.73
N GLU A 120 -3.04 17.42 -9.32
CA GLU A 120 -3.33 18.03 -8.02
C GLU A 120 -2.99 17.07 -6.86
N PRO A 121 -2.55 17.59 -5.69
CA PRO A 121 -2.05 16.78 -4.59
C PRO A 121 -3.02 15.70 -4.09
N GLU A 122 -4.32 15.98 -4.09
CA GLU A 122 -5.37 15.05 -3.66
C GLU A 122 -5.45 13.79 -4.54
N TYR A 123 -4.98 13.85 -5.78
CA TYR A 123 -4.94 12.68 -6.67
C TYR A 123 -3.60 11.94 -6.62
N SER A 124 -2.63 12.34 -5.80
CA SER A 124 -1.27 11.77 -5.83
C SER A 124 -1.18 10.28 -5.47
N HIS A 125 -2.01 9.80 -4.54
CA HIS A 125 -2.10 8.41 -4.13
C HIS A 125 -3.48 8.07 -3.56
N ILE A 126 -3.75 6.78 -3.35
CA ILE A 126 -5.08 6.31 -2.93
C ILE A 126 -5.54 6.89 -1.59
N GLY A 127 -4.61 7.06 -0.62
CA GLY A 127 -4.91 7.68 0.67
C GLY A 127 -5.33 9.16 0.57
N ALA A 128 -4.63 9.97 -0.22
CA ALA A 128 -4.99 11.37 -0.44
C ALA A 128 -6.36 11.47 -1.14
N LEU A 129 -6.59 10.61 -2.14
CA LEU A 129 -7.83 10.56 -2.88
C LEU A 129 -9.02 10.13 -2.01
N ALA A 130 -8.84 9.13 -1.15
CA ALA A 130 -9.86 8.69 -0.20
C ALA A 130 -10.18 9.78 0.84
N THR A 131 -9.14 10.49 1.32
CA THR A 131 -9.29 11.62 2.24
C THR A 131 -10.13 12.73 1.62
N ASP A 132 -9.82 13.14 0.38
CA ASP A 132 -10.57 14.16 -0.34
C ASP A 132 -12.00 13.70 -0.65
N ALA A 133 -12.18 12.47 -1.15
CA ALA A 133 -13.49 11.91 -1.45
C ALA A 133 -14.43 11.92 -0.22
N LEU A 134 -13.92 11.61 0.97
CA LEU A 134 -14.70 11.63 2.21
C LEU A 134 -15.20 13.04 2.58
N GLN A 135 -14.48 14.10 2.20
CA GLN A 135 -14.89 15.49 2.47
C GLN A 135 -16.15 15.89 1.69
N THR A 136 -16.46 15.19 0.60
CA THR A 136 -17.65 15.46 -0.21
C THR A 136 -18.96 15.10 0.50
N GLY A 137 -18.90 14.29 1.57
CA GLY A 137 -20.07 13.74 2.27
C GLY A 137 -20.81 12.65 1.49
N ARG A 138 -20.31 12.26 0.31
CA ARG A 138 -20.84 11.14 -0.47
C ARG A 138 -20.33 9.82 0.11
N PRO A 139 -21.07 8.70 -0.02
CA PRO A 139 -20.54 7.38 0.32
C PRO A 139 -19.26 7.10 -0.49
N VAL A 140 -18.19 6.69 0.18
CA VAL A 140 -16.91 6.36 -0.46
C VAL A 140 -16.68 4.86 -0.36
N CYS A 141 -16.44 4.19 -1.49
CA CYS A 141 -16.17 2.76 -1.52
C CYS A 141 -14.99 2.42 -2.41
N LEU A 142 -14.24 1.40 -2.03
CA LEU A 142 -13.15 0.81 -2.78
C LEU A 142 -13.71 -0.29 -3.68
N VAL A 143 -13.27 -0.36 -4.93
CA VAL A 143 -13.75 -1.37 -5.91
C VAL A 143 -13.32 -2.80 -5.55
N LYS A 144 -12.30 -2.92 -4.69
CA LYS A 144 -11.73 -4.17 -4.18
C LYS A 144 -11.11 -3.92 -2.81
N GLU A 145 -10.75 -5.00 -2.14
CA GLU A 145 -9.96 -4.92 -0.91
C GLU A 145 -8.58 -4.30 -1.19
N MET A 146 -8.17 -3.36 -0.35
CA MET A 146 -6.85 -2.74 -0.39
C MET A 146 -6.25 -2.79 1.02
N PRO A 147 -5.76 -3.96 1.45
CA PRO A 147 -5.26 -4.17 2.81
C PRO A 147 -4.21 -3.14 3.21
N GLY A 148 -4.34 -2.61 4.41
CA GLY A 148 -3.57 -1.50 4.92
C GLY A 148 -4.33 -0.17 4.89
N LEU A 149 -5.34 0.05 4.03
CA LEU A 149 -6.09 1.30 4.11
C LEU A 149 -6.88 1.44 5.42
N GLU A 150 -7.25 0.34 6.05
CA GLU A 150 -7.91 0.33 7.36
C GLU A 150 -7.12 1.03 8.46
N VAL A 151 -5.79 1.20 8.31
CA VAL A 151 -5.01 1.95 9.31
C VAL A 151 -5.31 3.46 9.26
N GLY A 152 -5.66 3.99 8.09
CA GLY A 152 -5.98 5.42 7.91
C GLY A 152 -7.47 5.72 7.86
N PHE A 153 -8.30 4.70 7.59
CA PHE A 153 -9.73 4.86 7.34
C PHE A 153 -10.56 3.86 8.13
N GLN A 154 -11.67 4.34 8.68
CA GLN A 154 -12.66 3.51 9.35
C GLN A 154 -13.46 2.72 8.31
N PRO A 155 -13.63 1.39 8.47
CA PRO A 155 -14.49 0.62 7.59
C PRO A 155 -15.97 0.97 7.84
N ALA A 156 -16.75 1.03 6.77
CA ALA A 156 -18.21 1.10 6.81
C ALA A 156 -18.82 -0.26 6.41
N PRO A 157 -20.04 -0.60 6.89
CA PRO A 157 -20.76 -1.76 6.40
C PRO A 157 -20.95 -1.72 4.88
N SER A 158 -20.49 -2.75 4.19
CA SER A 158 -20.61 -2.90 2.74
C SER A 158 -20.74 -4.36 2.33
N ALA A 159 -21.08 -4.60 1.07
CA ALA A 159 -21.15 -5.94 0.49
C ALA A 159 -20.10 -6.12 -0.61
N PRO A 160 -19.47 -7.30 -0.73
CA PRO A 160 -18.53 -7.58 -1.80
C PRO A 160 -19.13 -7.32 -3.20
N PRO A 161 -18.32 -6.82 -4.17
CA PRO A 161 -16.87 -6.63 -4.07
C PRO A 161 -16.45 -5.31 -3.38
N LEU A 162 -17.41 -4.45 -3.01
CA LEU A 162 -17.10 -3.12 -2.48
C LEU A 162 -16.73 -3.14 -1.00
N GLN A 163 -15.69 -2.38 -0.65
CA GLN A 163 -15.36 -2.03 0.73
C GLN A 163 -15.58 -0.55 0.96
N CYS A 164 -16.57 -0.17 1.76
CA CYS A 164 -16.88 1.23 1.99
C CYS A 164 -16.13 1.81 3.18
N LEU A 165 -15.84 3.11 3.13
CA LEU A 165 -15.13 3.85 4.16
C LEU A 165 -16.12 4.76 4.90
N ALA A 166 -16.10 4.71 6.23
CA ALA A 166 -16.94 5.54 7.09
C ALA A 166 -16.34 6.94 7.34
N GLY A 167 -15.01 7.04 7.33
CA GLY A 167 -14.31 8.27 7.66
C GLY A 167 -12.83 8.04 7.95
N LEU A 168 -12.15 9.09 8.40
CA LEU A 168 -10.80 9.02 8.95
C LEU A 168 -10.87 8.59 10.42
N TRP A 169 -9.80 7.98 10.92
CA TRP A 169 -9.64 7.80 12.37
C TRP A 169 -9.50 9.16 13.07
N THR A 170 -9.91 9.18 14.34
CA THR A 170 -9.75 10.32 15.24
C THR A 170 -8.86 9.89 16.40
N ALA A 171 -8.31 10.88 17.13
CA ALA A 171 -7.48 10.61 18.30
C ALA A 171 -8.28 9.81 19.35
N PRO A 172 -7.65 8.85 20.05
CA PRO A 172 -8.31 8.06 21.07
C PRO A 172 -8.59 8.91 22.33
N GLU A 173 -9.60 8.55 23.11
CA GLU A 173 -9.94 9.20 24.37
C GLU A 173 -9.74 8.23 25.55
N PRO A 174 -8.95 8.59 26.60
CA PRO A 174 -8.21 9.84 26.76
C PRO A 174 -6.94 9.87 25.92
N GLN A 175 -6.62 11.06 25.39
CA GLN A 175 -5.36 11.28 24.65
C GLN A 175 -4.16 11.20 25.59
N ARG A 176 -3.11 10.50 25.16
CA ARG A 176 -1.82 10.35 25.85
C ARG A 176 -0.69 10.68 24.89
N GLU A 177 -0.66 11.94 24.46
CA GLU A 177 0.30 12.40 23.45
C GLU A 177 1.75 12.24 23.94
N GLN A 178 2.55 11.51 23.17
CA GLN A 178 3.98 11.33 23.37
C GLN A 178 4.72 11.51 22.06
N ARG A 179 5.84 12.23 22.10
CA ARG A 179 6.70 12.46 20.94
C ARG A 179 7.62 11.27 20.74
N LEU A 180 7.54 10.60 19.59
CA LEU A 180 8.47 9.54 19.22
C LEU A 180 9.73 10.16 18.58
N ALA A 181 9.50 10.99 17.57
CA ALA A 181 10.50 11.75 16.81
C ALA A 181 9.93 13.11 16.44
N ASP A 182 10.73 14.02 15.89
CA ASP A 182 10.30 15.39 15.57
C ASP A 182 9.03 15.44 14.68
N ASP A 183 8.87 14.47 13.80
CA ASP A 183 7.82 14.35 12.78
C ASP A 183 6.72 13.33 13.11
N VAL A 184 6.79 12.60 14.23
CA VAL A 184 5.82 11.57 14.63
C VAL A 184 5.40 11.68 16.10
N LEU A 185 4.08 11.68 16.29
CA LEU A 185 3.42 11.59 17.60
C LEU A 185 2.73 10.24 17.77
N LEU A 186 2.79 9.72 19.00
CA LEU A 186 1.84 8.73 19.50
C LEU A 186 0.73 9.49 20.25
N LEU A 187 -0.49 9.52 19.73
CA LEU A 187 -1.63 10.20 20.35
C LEU A 187 -2.26 9.42 21.50
N GLY A 188 -2.09 8.10 21.49
CA GLY A 188 -2.60 7.20 22.52
C GLY A 188 -2.59 5.75 22.06
N TYR A 189 -3.17 4.88 22.88
CA TYR A 189 -3.25 3.45 22.60
C TYR A 189 -4.43 2.80 23.33
N ASP A 190 -4.94 1.72 22.76
CA ASP A 190 -5.82 0.78 23.45
C ASP A 190 -5.00 -0.42 23.91
N ALA A 191 -4.99 -0.65 25.23
CA ALA A 191 -4.36 -1.80 25.86
C ALA A 191 -5.37 -2.94 26.09
N PRO A 192 -4.90 -4.19 26.21
CA PRO A 192 -5.78 -5.31 26.52
C PRO A 192 -6.36 -5.20 27.92
N ALA A 193 -7.42 -5.98 28.18
CA ALA A 193 -7.91 -6.17 29.54
C ALA A 193 -6.92 -7.03 30.33
N GLU A 194 -6.68 -6.64 31.58
CA GLU A 194 -5.72 -7.30 32.48
C GLU A 194 -6.44 -7.99 33.65
N PRO A 195 -5.82 -9.03 34.25
CA PRO A 195 -4.54 -9.63 33.86
C PRO A 195 -4.66 -10.59 32.67
N LEU A 196 -3.59 -10.72 31.89
CA LEU A 196 -3.45 -11.65 30.77
C LEU A 196 -3.11 -13.07 31.24
N THR A 197 -3.46 -14.08 30.46
CA THR A 197 -3.12 -15.49 30.74
C THR A 197 -2.00 -16.00 29.84
N ALA A 198 -1.15 -16.90 30.34
CA ALA A 198 -0.16 -17.60 29.50
C ALA A 198 -0.82 -18.29 28.29
N GLY A 199 -0.27 -18.07 27.09
CA GLY A 199 -0.84 -18.56 25.83
C GLY A 199 -1.98 -17.71 25.25
N GLU A 200 -2.42 -16.65 25.93
CA GLU A 200 -3.47 -15.75 25.43
C GLU A 200 -2.94 -14.87 24.30
N THR A 201 -3.77 -14.65 23.27
CA THR A 201 -3.53 -13.64 22.24
C THR A 201 -4.27 -12.36 22.60
N PHE A 202 -3.56 -11.23 22.53
CA PHE A 202 -4.09 -9.92 22.86
C PHE A 202 -3.74 -8.89 21.77
N LEU A 203 -4.50 -7.80 21.74
CA LEU A 203 -4.36 -6.72 20.78
C LEU A 203 -3.87 -5.46 21.48
N VAL A 204 -2.94 -4.76 20.85
CA VAL A 204 -2.57 -3.38 21.19
C VAL A 204 -2.85 -2.51 19.97
N SER A 205 -3.73 -1.52 20.10
CA SER A 205 -3.95 -0.52 19.04
C SER A 205 -3.16 0.73 19.35
N LEU A 206 -2.30 1.17 18.46
CA LEU A 206 -1.54 2.42 18.56
C LEU A 206 -2.16 3.48 17.66
N TYR A 207 -2.19 4.72 18.13
CA TYR A 207 -2.73 5.84 17.35
C TYR A 207 -1.60 6.80 17.02
N TRP A 208 -1.02 6.65 15.84
CA TRP A 208 0.06 7.49 15.37
C TRP A 208 -0.47 8.73 14.64
N GLN A 209 0.31 9.81 14.66
CA GLN A 209 0.07 10.97 13.80
C GLN A 209 1.40 11.51 13.29
N ALA A 210 1.52 11.61 11.97
CA ALA A 210 2.60 12.37 11.35
C ALA A 210 2.31 13.86 11.54
N VAL A 211 3.24 14.63 12.10
CA VAL A 211 3.13 16.10 12.18
C VAL A 211 3.81 16.81 11.02
N ALA A 212 4.66 16.09 10.28
CA ALA A 212 5.32 16.52 9.06
C ALA A 212 5.44 15.32 8.09
N PRO A 213 5.71 15.54 6.79
CA PRO A 213 5.90 14.44 5.84
C PRO A 213 7.03 13.50 6.27
N LEU A 214 6.75 12.19 6.26
CA LEU A 214 7.71 11.15 6.63
C LEU A 214 8.55 10.72 5.41
N ALA A 215 9.88 10.76 5.56
CA ALA A 215 10.78 10.54 4.42
C ALA A 215 10.99 9.05 4.10
N ALA A 216 10.83 8.17 5.09
CA ALA A 216 11.20 6.76 4.99
C ALA A 216 10.01 5.82 5.23
N PRO A 217 10.05 4.61 4.64
CA PRO A 217 9.04 3.59 4.87
C PRO A 217 9.21 2.95 6.25
N TYR A 218 8.73 3.62 7.29
CA TYR A 218 8.83 3.12 8.66
C TYR A 218 7.95 1.87 8.89
N SER A 219 8.52 0.92 9.63
CA SER A 219 7.79 -0.12 10.34
C SER A 219 7.58 0.31 11.79
N THR A 220 6.45 -0.06 12.36
CA THR A 220 6.15 0.11 13.79
C THR A 220 6.38 -1.21 14.50
N TYR A 221 6.56 -1.13 15.82
CA TYR A 221 6.61 -2.31 16.66
C TYR A 221 5.96 -2.09 18.02
N VAL A 222 5.48 -3.19 18.58
CA VAL A 222 5.18 -3.35 20.01
C VAL A 222 6.01 -4.51 20.51
N HIS A 223 6.90 -4.25 21.46
CA HIS A 223 7.71 -5.25 22.15
C HIS A 223 7.30 -5.32 23.61
N VAL A 224 7.21 -6.54 24.13
CA VAL A 224 6.99 -6.82 25.55
C VAL A 224 8.34 -7.20 26.16
N LEU A 225 8.76 -6.48 27.19
CA LEU A 225 10.02 -6.72 27.89
C LEU A 225 9.75 -7.44 29.22
N ASP A 226 10.55 -8.45 29.50
CA ASP A 226 10.62 -9.09 30.82
C ASP A 226 11.47 -8.21 31.77
N GLY A 227 10.91 -7.81 32.92
CA GLY A 227 11.61 -7.07 33.99
C GLY A 227 12.48 -5.87 33.58
N ASP A 228 13.35 -5.43 34.48
CA ASP A 228 14.26 -4.30 34.28
C ASP A 228 15.46 -4.65 33.36
N GLY A 229 15.18 -4.80 32.06
CA GLY A 229 16.20 -4.81 31.00
C GLY A 229 16.46 -6.16 30.33
N ALA A 230 15.53 -7.11 30.41
CA ALA A 230 15.67 -8.41 29.76
C ALA A 230 15.32 -8.33 28.25
N PRO A 231 15.65 -9.37 27.44
CA PRO A 231 15.38 -9.37 26.00
C PRO A 231 13.88 -9.29 25.71
N VAL A 232 13.54 -8.89 24.48
CA VAL A 232 12.16 -8.90 23.98
C VAL A 232 11.57 -10.30 24.21
N TRP A 233 10.53 -10.36 25.04
CA TRP A 233 9.86 -11.58 25.44
C TRP A 233 8.86 -12.04 24.39
N THR A 234 8.12 -11.09 23.82
CA THR A 234 7.26 -11.26 22.65
C THR A 234 7.10 -9.91 21.96
N GLY A 235 6.75 -9.90 20.67
CA GLY A 235 6.63 -8.66 19.92
C GLY A 235 5.90 -8.82 18.60
N SER A 236 5.47 -7.70 18.05
CA SER A 236 4.81 -7.58 16.76
C SER A 236 5.37 -6.38 16.02
N ASP A 237 5.89 -6.61 14.82
CA ASP A 237 6.52 -5.60 13.99
C ASP A 237 5.95 -5.71 12.57
N HIS A 238 5.50 -4.61 11.99
CA HIS A 238 5.03 -4.57 10.60
C HIS A 238 5.09 -3.15 10.04
N ARG A 239 4.83 -3.04 8.74
CA ARG A 239 4.66 -1.74 8.07
C ARG A 239 3.19 -1.34 8.15
N PRO A 240 2.81 -0.32 8.94
CA PRO A 240 1.42 0.07 8.99
C PRO A 240 0.98 0.56 7.62
N GLY A 241 -0.21 0.14 7.22
CA GLY A 241 -0.77 0.46 5.92
C GLY A 241 -0.18 -0.31 4.73
N GLY A 242 0.75 -1.25 4.98
CA GLY A 242 1.28 -2.16 3.97
C GLY A 242 1.78 -1.44 2.72
N ASP A 243 1.26 -1.84 1.56
CA ASP A 243 1.63 -1.27 0.27
C ASP A 243 0.75 -0.10 -0.17
N TYR A 244 -0.45 0.05 0.40
CA TYR A 244 -1.44 1.03 -0.02
C TYR A 244 -1.36 2.35 0.76
N LEU A 245 -0.92 2.32 2.02
CA LEU A 245 -0.76 3.51 2.87
C LEU A 245 0.48 3.43 3.79
N PRO A 246 1.68 3.17 3.27
CA PRO A 246 2.90 3.19 4.07
C PRO A 246 3.19 4.60 4.62
N ALA A 247 4.05 4.68 5.64
CA ALA A 247 4.39 5.93 6.34
C ALA A 247 4.63 7.18 5.47
N PRO A 248 5.35 7.12 4.32
CA PRO A 248 5.53 8.29 3.45
C PRO A 248 4.25 8.81 2.78
N LEU A 249 3.16 8.04 2.79
CA LEU A 249 1.85 8.42 2.26
C LEU A 249 0.89 8.90 3.36
N TRP A 250 1.32 8.97 4.61
CA TRP A 250 0.52 9.56 5.67
C TRP A 250 0.47 11.07 5.48
N LEU A 251 -0.74 11.63 5.52
CA LEU A 251 -0.90 13.07 5.46
C LEU A 251 -0.57 13.69 6.83
N PRO A 252 0.11 14.84 6.89
CA PRO A 252 0.30 15.55 8.15
C PRO A 252 -1.04 15.81 8.86
N GLY A 253 -1.12 15.45 10.13
CA GLY A 253 -2.34 15.52 10.95
C GLY A 253 -3.27 14.31 10.82
N GLN A 254 -3.04 13.39 9.87
CA GLN A 254 -3.81 12.16 9.75
C GLN A 254 -3.53 11.22 10.93
N VAL A 255 -4.58 10.72 11.56
CA VAL A 255 -4.48 9.69 12.59
C VAL A 255 -4.41 8.32 11.92
N ILE A 256 -3.43 7.53 12.33
CA ILE A 256 -3.18 6.18 11.86
C ILE A 256 -3.42 5.22 13.03
N ARG A 257 -4.46 4.40 12.93
CA ARG A 257 -4.76 3.34 13.90
C ARG A 257 -4.07 2.06 13.47
N ASP A 258 -3.04 1.71 14.21
CA ASP A 258 -2.13 0.61 13.91
C ASP A 258 -2.32 -0.53 14.91
N GLU A 259 -2.71 -1.70 14.43
CA GLU A 259 -3.07 -2.84 15.28
C GLU A 259 -1.93 -3.87 15.35
N HIS A 260 -1.46 -4.13 16.56
CA HIS A 260 -0.47 -5.17 16.85
C HIS A 260 -1.14 -6.34 17.57
N VAL A 261 -1.03 -7.53 16.99
CA VAL A 261 -1.47 -8.79 17.61
C VAL A 261 -0.27 -9.47 18.22
N LEU A 262 -0.33 -9.70 19.53
CA LEU A 262 0.72 -10.36 20.30
C LEU A 262 0.16 -11.60 20.98
N THR A 263 1.02 -12.59 21.23
CA THR A 263 0.68 -13.76 22.03
C THR A 263 1.59 -13.81 23.24
N VAL A 264 1.00 -13.97 24.42
CA VAL A 264 1.69 -14.24 25.69
C VAL A 264 2.32 -15.64 25.58
N PRO A 265 3.65 -15.80 25.65
CA PRO A 265 4.29 -17.10 25.69
C PRO A 265 3.65 -18.07 26.69
N ALA A 266 3.55 -19.36 26.32
CA ALA A 266 2.87 -20.36 27.13
C ALA A 266 3.62 -20.69 28.44
N ASP A 267 4.91 -20.37 28.50
CA ASP A 267 5.80 -20.51 29.65
C ASP A 267 5.96 -19.20 30.44
N ALA A 268 5.08 -18.22 30.21
CA ALA A 268 5.07 -16.96 30.96
C ALA A 268 5.08 -17.18 32.47
N ALA A 269 6.03 -16.54 33.15
CA ALA A 269 5.93 -16.39 34.58
C ALA A 269 4.83 -15.37 34.91
N PRO A 270 4.09 -15.55 36.02
CA PRO A 270 3.23 -14.49 36.50
C PRO A 270 4.05 -13.26 36.93
N GLY A 271 3.60 -12.07 36.56
CA GLY A 271 4.30 -10.83 36.86
C GLY A 271 3.91 -9.66 35.94
N GLU A 272 4.58 -8.53 36.13
CA GLU A 272 4.41 -7.33 35.31
C GLU A 272 5.44 -7.29 34.18
N TYR A 273 4.97 -7.03 32.96
CA TYR A 273 5.79 -6.95 31.75
C TYR A 273 5.63 -5.59 31.09
N ARG A 274 6.73 -4.95 30.67
CA ARG A 274 6.67 -3.59 30.11
C ARG A 274 6.37 -3.61 28.61
N LEU A 275 5.48 -2.71 28.17
CA LEU A 275 5.20 -2.47 26.75
C LEU A 275 6.09 -1.34 26.23
N LEU A 276 6.91 -1.66 25.23
CA LEU A 276 7.76 -0.73 24.51
C LEU A 276 7.27 -0.63 23.07
N VAL A 277 7.15 0.60 22.55
CA VAL A 277 6.73 0.84 21.16
C VAL A 277 7.66 1.79 20.45
N GLY A 278 7.73 1.70 19.13
CA GLY A 278 8.49 2.65 18.34
C GLY A 278 8.40 2.40 16.86
N MET A 279 9.29 3.06 16.13
CA MET A 279 9.43 2.92 14.68
C MET A 279 10.88 2.67 14.29
N TYR A 280 11.08 2.00 13.17
CA TYR A 280 12.37 1.87 12.52
C TYR A 280 12.22 1.90 11.00
N GLU A 281 13.26 2.32 10.29
CA GLU A 281 13.31 2.26 8.83
C GLU A 281 13.72 0.85 8.37
N TYR A 282 13.00 0.29 7.39
CA TYR A 282 13.41 -0.94 6.71
C TYR A 282 13.94 -0.62 5.29
N PRO A 283 15.09 -1.17 4.86
CA PRO A 283 15.83 -2.29 5.45
C PRO A 283 17.00 -1.89 6.36
N SER A 284 17.22 -0.60 6.66
CA SER A 284 18.38 -0.14 7.45
C SER A 284 18.31 -0.57 8.93
N LEU A 285 17.12 -0.88 9.42
CA LEU A 285 16.78 -1.16 10.83
C LEU A 285 17.16 -0.02 11.78
N MET A 286 17.34 1.19 11.24
CA MET A 286 17.62 2.37 12.06
C MET A 286 16.35 2.81 12.76
N GLY A 287 16.40 2.90 14.10
CA GLY A 287 15.31 3.42 14.90
C GLY A 287 14.99 4.88 14.54
N HIS A 288 13.70 5.21 14.57
CA HIS A 288 13.21 6.55 14.32
C HIS A 288 12.76 7.20 15.63
N GLY A 289 13.65 8.01 16.20
CA GLY A 289 13.46 8.58 17.54
C GLY A 289 13.72 7.59 18.67
N ASP A 290 13.22 7.92 19.86
CA ASP A 290 13.39 7.11 21.06
C ASP A 290 12.13 6.26 21.30
N ALA A 291 12.32 4.97 21.59
CA ALA A 291 11.22 4.08 21.90
C ALA A 291 10.43 4.55 23.14
N ILE A 292 9.11 4.44 23.08
CA ILE A 292 8.18 4.90 24.12
C ILE A 292 7.75 3.72 24.98
N VAL A 293 7.87 3.86 26.30
CA VAL A 293 7.30 2.89 27.25
C VAL A 293 5.85 3.28 27.55
N LEU A 294 4.89 2.46 27.15
CA LEU A 294 3.47 2.74 27.37
C LEU A 294 3.03 2.49 28.81
N GLY A 295 3.65 1.51 29.46
CA GLY A 295 3.28 1.02 30.78
C GLY A 295 3.66 -0.46 30.92
N SER A 296 2.93 -1.16 31.78
CA SER A 296 3.06 -2.60 31.99
C SER A 296 1.73 -3.32 31.76
N VAL A 297 1.82 -4.61 31.44
CA VAL A 297 0.72 -5.57 31.47
C VAL A 297 1.00 -6.65 32.51
N GLU A 298 -0.01 -6.99 33.31
CA GLU A 298 0.08 -8.07 34.30
C GLU A 298 -0.27 -9.42 33.68
N VAL A 299 0.56 -10.44 33.92
CA VAL A 299 0.30 -11.83 33.58
C VAL A 299 -0.09 -12.61 34.83
N ALA A 300 -1.26 -13.23 34.80
CA ALA A 300 -1.80 -14.05 35.88
C ALA A 300 -1.05 -15.39 36.02
N PRO A 301 -1.06 -16.01 37.21
CA PRO A 301 -0.53 -17.35 37.38
C PRO A 301 -1.31 -18.36 36.54
N ALA A 302 -0.60 -19.32 35.93
CA ALA A 302 -1.25 -20.44 35.26
C ALA A 302 -2.24 -21.13 36.21
N GLY A 303 -3.53 -21.14 35.85
CA GLY A 303 -4.58 -21.77 36.65
C GLY A 303 -4.24 -23.23 36.95
N ARG A 304 -4.32 -23.62 38.22
CA ARG A 304 -4.20 -25.02 38.66
C ARG A 304 -5.38 -25.86 38.20
#